data_AF-A0A0C2FAT2-F1
#
_entry.id   AF-A0A0C2FAT2-F1
#
_cell.length_a   1.000
_cell.length_b   1.000
_cell.length_c   1.000
_cell.angle_alpha   90.00
_cell.angle_beta   90.00
_cell.angle_gamma   90.00
#
_symmetry.space_group_name_H-M   'P 1'
#
loop_
_entity.id
_entity.type
_entity.pdbx_description
1 polymer ?
#
loop_
_entity_poly.entity_id
_entity_poly.type
_entity_poly.pdbx_seq_one_letter_code
_entity_poly.pdbx_strand_id
1 'polypeptide(L)'
;MLSNCQLSCRVCDTDSVVTAAPKPNSLCGTGDKSYCCDKVKSCAQWARNNECKRNPAYMLRNCKLSCNACNADTTRPSKTLGKFQ
;
A
#
# COMPACT_ATOMS: atom_id res chain seq x y z
N MET A 1 41.86 3.61 1.94
CA MET A 1 40.78 2.83 1.31
C MET A 1 40.05 2.05 2.40
N LEU A 2 39.00 2.64 2.97
CA LEU A 2 38.12 1.98 3.94
C LEU A 2 36.72 1.93 3.32
N SER A 3 36.26 0.73 2.97
CA SER A 3 35.05 0.46 2.17
C SER A 3 33.72 0.63 2.93
N ASN A 4 33.64 1.54 3.91
CA ASN A 4 32.44 1.73 4.74
C ASN A 4 31.95 3.17 4.72
N CYS A 5 31.95 3.78 3.53
CA CYS A 5 31.31 5.07 3.26
C CYS A 5 29.78 4.88 3.14
N GLN A 6 29.13 4.51 4.25
CA GLN A 6 27.67 4.34 4.36
C GLN A 6 26.95 5.68 4.63
N LEU A 7 27.60 6.83 4.36
CA LEU A 7 27.04 8.14 4.70
C LEU A 7 26.85 9.11 3.52
N SER A 8 27.23 8.73 2.29
CA SER A 8 27.28 9.68 1.16
C SER A 8 26.27 9.44 0.04
N CYS A 9 25.55 8.32 0.02
CA CYS A 9 24.48 8.09 -0.96
C CYS A 9 23.17 7.89 -0.21
N ARG A 10 22.43 8.98 -0.01
CA ARG A 10 21.08 8.95 0.52
C ARG A 10 20.19 8.10 -0.41
N VAL A 11 20.02 6.83 -0.05
CA VAL A 11 18.81 5.98 -0.10
C VAL A 11 19.32 4.55 0.08
N CYS A 12 19.19 4.01 1.30
CA CYS A 12 19.14 2.57 1.48
C CYS A 12 17.74 2.15 1.09
N ASP A 13 17.52 1.76 -0.16
CA ASP A 13 16.36 0.91 -0.45
C ASP A 13 16.72 -0.48 0.06
N THR A 14 16.54 -0.66 1.37
CA THR A 14 16.21 -1.98 1.86
C THR A 14 14.84 -2.26 1.27
N ASP A 15 14.80 -3.01 0.16
CA ASP A 15 13.59 -3.67 -0.30
C ASP A 15 12.99 -4.30 0.95
N SER A 16 11.92 -3.64 1.41
CA SER A 16 11.38 -3.89 2.72
C SER A 16 10.53 -5.14 2.61
N VAL A 17 11.18 -6.29 2.46
CA VAL A 17 10.86 -7.45 3.29
C VAL A 17 11.30 -7.12 4.72
N VAL A 18 10.78 -6.00 5.25
CA VAL A 18 10.63 -5.83 6.66
C VAL A 18 9.50 -6.78 6.98
N THR A 19 9.88 -7.99 7.38
CA THR A 19 9.09 -8.88 8.22
C THR A 19 8.83 -8.16 9.55
N ALA A 20 8.16 -7.00 9.50
CA ALA A 20 7.49 -6.43 10.64
C ALA A 20 6.28 -7.34 10.81
N ALA A 21 6.25 -8.04 11.94
CA ALA A 21 5.04 -8.69 12.41
C ALA A 21 3.85 -7.77 12.11
N PRO A 22 2.79 -8.26 11.42
CA PRO A 22 1.66 -7.43 11.05
C PRO A 22 1.15 -6.75 12.30
N LYS A 23 1.24 -5.42 12.36
CA LYS A 23 0.58 -4.65 13.42
C LYS A 23 -0.88 -5.08 13.39
N PRO A 24 -1.44 -5.68 14.45
CA PRO A 24 -2.73 -6.36 14.39
C PRO A 24 -3.92 -5.42 14.17
N ASN A 25 -3.68 -4.11 14.09
CA ASN A 25 -4.70 -3.06 14.07
C ASN A 25 -4.58 -2.05 12.91
N SER A 26 -3.58 -2.15 12.03
CA SER A 26 -3.49 -1.29 10.85
C SER A 26 -3.80 -2.10 9.60
N LEU A 27 -5.07 -2.09 9.22
CA LEU A 27 -5.61 -2.67 7.99
C LEU A 27 -5.48 -1.72 6.78
N CYS A 28 -4.63 -0.70 6.91
CA CYS A 28 -4.43 0.34 5.92
C CYS A 28 -3.21 0.07 5.03
N GLY A 29 -3.26 0.60 3.80
CA GLY A 29 -2.15 0.53 2.87
C GLY A 29 -0.97 1.37 3.33
N THR A 30 0.15 1.23 2.64
CA THR A 30 1.36 2.05 2.86
C THR A 30 1.61 2.93 1.63
N GLY A 31 2.45 3.97 1.80
CA GLY A 31 2.83 4.87 0.70
C GLY A 31 1.62 5.58 0.04
N ASP A 32 1.53 5.50 -1.29
CA ASP A 32 0.47 6.12 -2.08
C ASP A 32 -0.91 5.49 -1.86
N LYS A 33 -1.03 4.40 -1.11
CA LYS A 33 -2.33 3.79 -0.70
C LYS A 33 -2.60 3.95 0.80
N SER A 34 -1.86 4.82 1.49
CA SER A 34 -2.04 5.11 2.94
C SER A 34 -3.43 5.64 3.32
N TYR A 35 -4.12 6.31 2.39
CA TYR A 35 -5.50 6.76 2.57
C TYR A 35 -6.53 5.63 2.48
N CYS A 36 -6.11 4.43 2.07
CA CYS A 36 -6.99 3.32 1.80
C CYS A 36 -6.86 2.24 2.86
N CYS A 37 -7.98 1.88 3.46
CA CYS A 37 -8.02 0.97 4.58
C CYS A 37 -9.11 -0.07 4.42
N ASP A 38 -8.82 -1.28 4.86
CA ASP A 38 -9.84 -2.24 5.22
C ASP A 38 -10.40 -1.91 6.61
N LYS A 39 -11.72 -1.99 6.74
CA LYS A 39 -12.45 -1.72 7.98
C LYS A 39 -12.54 -2.95 8.88
N VAL A 40 -12.36 -4.15 8.31
CA VAL A 40 -12.47 -5.41 9.06
C VAL A 40 -11.32 -6.36 8.75
N LYS A 41 -10.90 -7.12 9.77
CA LYS A 41 -9.72 -8.01 9.68
C LYS A 41 -9.93 -9.17 8.72
N SER A 42 -11.18 -9.57 8.49
CA SER A 42 -11.56 -10.67 7.59
C SER A 42 -11.49 -10.30 6.10
N CYS A 43 -11.25 -9.03 5.75
CA CYS A 43 -11.17 -8.59 4.36
C CYS A 43 -10.15 -9.39 3.53
N ALA A 44 -9.00 -9.72 4.11
CA ALA A 44 -7.97 -10.52 3.44
C ALA A 44 -8.47 -11.93 3.08
N GLN A 45 -9.21 -12.57 4.01
CA GLN A 45 -9.76 -13.90 3.78
C GLN A 45 -10.92 -13.87 2.77
N TRP A 46 -11.78 -12.86 2.86
CA TRP A 46 -12.87 -12.67 1.91
C TRP A 46 -12.37 -12.36 0.50
N ALA A 47 -11.31 -11.56 0.37
CA ALA A 47 -10.67 -11.33 -0.91
C ALA A 47 -10.12 -12.64 -1.52
N ARG A 48 -9.48 -13.50 -0.71
CA ARG A 48 -9.06 -14.86 -1.14
C ARG A 48 -10.23 -15.74 -1.58
N ASN A 49 -11.39 -15.59 -0.93
CA ASN A 49 -12.62 -16.28 -1.28
C ASN A 49 -13.38 -15.64 -2.47
N ASN A 50 -12.74 -14.73 -3.21
CA ASN A 50 -13.34 -14.00 -4.33
C ASN A 50 -14.57 -13.15 -3.95
N GLU A 51 -14.71 -12.72 -2.69
CA GLU A 51 -15.81 -11.84 -2.27
C GLU A 51 -15.79 -10.48 -2.98
N CYS A 52 -14.62 -10.02 -3.45
CA CYS A 52 -14.55 -8.82 -4.29
C CYS A 52 -15.40 -8.94 -5.56
N LYS A 53 -15.60 -10.15 -6.08
CA LYS A 53 -16.44 -10.43 -7.26
C LYS A 53 -17.85 -10.88 -6.88
N ARG A 54 -17.98 -11.70 -5.83
CA ARG A 54 -19.27 -12.25 -5.38
C ARG A 54 -20.11 -11.22 -4.63
N ASN A 55 -19.46 -10.34 -3.87
CA ASN A 55 -20.08 -9.30 -3.04
C ASN A 55 -19.32 -7.97 -3.13
N PRO A 56 -19.22 -7.37 -4.33
CA PRO A 56 -18.49 -6.13 -4.55
C PRO A 56 -19.05 -4.98 -3.71
N ALA A 57 -20.38 -4.91 -3.51
CA ALA A 57 -21.02 -3.82 -2.78
C ALA A 57 -20.57 -3.76 -1.30
N TYR A 58 -20.38 -4.90 -0.65
CA TYR A 58 -19.86 -4.95 0.71
C TYR A 58 -18.35 -4.71 0.73
N MET A 59 -17.63 -5.38 -0.16
CA MET A 59 -16.17 -5.33 -0.18
C MET A 59 -15.63 -3.95 -0.58
N LEU A 60 -16.26 -3.25 -1.51
CA LEU A 60 -15.86 -1.88 -1.88
C LEU A 60 -16.14 -0.86 -0.77
N ARG A 61 -16.98 -1.16 0.22
CA ARG A 61 -17.25 -0.26 1.35
C ARG A 61 -16.40 -0.56 2.58
N ASN A 62 -16.04 -1.83 2.76
CA ASN A 62 -15.37 -2.31 3.97
C ASN A 62 -13.97 -2.85 3.72
N CYS A 63 -13.64 -3.25 2.50
CA CYS A 63 -12.45 -4.00 2.14
C CYS A 63 -11.78 -3.44 0.87
N LYS A 64 -11.72 -2.10 0.77
CA LYS A 64 -11.21 -1.40 -0.42
C LYS A 64 -9.76 -1.79 -0.72
N LEU A 65 -8.95 -1.94 0.31
CA LEU A 65 -7.54 -2.30 0.18
C LEU A 65 -7.39 -3.76 -0.26
N SER A 66 -8.08 -4.68 0.41
CA SER A 66 -8.08 -6.10 0.05
C SER A 66 -8.60 -6.39 -1.35
N CYS A 67 -9.51 -5.56 -1.87
CA CYS A 67 -9.99 -5.67 -3.26
C CYS A 67 -9.20 -4.83 -4.27
N ASN A 68 -8.11 -4.19 -3.86
CA ASN A 68 -7.33 -3.27 -4.70
C ASN A 68 -8.17 -2.16 -5.34
N ALA A 69 -9.26 -1.76 -4.69
CA ALA A 69 -10.17 -0.70 -5.12
C ALA A 69 -9.76 0.68 -4.58
N CYS A 70 -8.52 0.80 -4.11
CA CYS A 70 -7.87 2.06 -3.77
C CYS A 70 -7.43 2.78 -5.04
N ASN A 71 -8.37 3.09 -5.92
CA ASN A 71 -8.09 4.04 -6.98
C ASN A 71 -8.09 5.41 -6.32
N ALA A 72 -6.92 6.03 -6.32
CA ALA A 72 -6.81 7.42 -5.95
C ALA A 72 -7.66 8.17 -6.96
N ASP A 73 -8.67 8.90 -6.49
CA ASP A 73 -9.11 10.06 -7.26
C ASP A 73 -7.83 10.85 -7.56
N THR A 74 -7.49 10.92 -8.84
CA THR A 74 -6.24 11.46 -9.39
C THR A 74 -6.13 12.98 -9.20
N THR A 75 -6.82 13.55 -8.22
CA THR A 75 -6.74 14.97 -7.85
C THR A 75 -5.53 15.31 -6.98
N ARG A 76 -4.68 14.34 -6.65
CA ARG A 76 -3.29 14.64 -6.29
C ARG A 76 -2.47 14.59 -7.58
N PRO A 77 -2.02 15.74 -8.13
CA PRO A 77 -1.07 15.70 -9.23
C PRO A 77 0.12 14.90 -8.70
N SER A 78 0.28 13.69 -9.24
CA SER A 78 1.50 12.91 -9.11
C SER A 78 2.62 13.90 -9.36
N LYS A 79 3.50 14.08 -8.36
CA LYS A 79 4.69 14.93 -8.46
C LYS A 79 5.20 14.84 -9.89
N THR A 80 5.08 15.95 -10.61
CA THR A 80 5.57 16.13 -11.97
C THR A 80 6.93 15.46 -12.03
N LEU A 81 7.00 14.27 -12.63
CA LEU A 81 8.27 13.74 -13.09
C LEU A 81 8.70 14.75 -14.15
N GLY A 82 9.67 15.57 -13.76
CA GLY A 82 10.18 16.67 -14.56
C GLY A 82 10.47 16.18 -15.96
N LYS A 83 9.64 16.61 -16.89
CA LYS A 83 9.96 16.64 -18.31
C LYS A 83 10.98 17.75 -18.48
N PHE A 84 12.25 17.43 -18.28
CA PHE A 84 13.34 18.25 -18.79
C PHE A 84 13.44 17.95 -20.29
N GLN A 85 13.14 18.99 -21.07
CA GLN A 85 13.43 19.09 -22.50
C GLN A 85 14.94 19.14 -22.71
#